data_AF-A0A7J6KI70-F1
#
_entry.id   AF-A0A7J6KI70-F1
#
_cell.length_a   1.000
_cell.length_b   1.000
_cell.length_c   1.000
_cell.angle_alpha   90.00
_cell.angle_beta   90.00
_cell.angle_gamma   90.00
#
_symmetry.space_group_name_H-M   'P 1'
#
loop_
_entity.id
_entity.type
_entity.pdbx_description
1 polymer ?
#
loop_
_entity_poly.entity_id
_entity_poly.type
_entity_poly.pdbx_seq_one_letter_code
_entity_poly.pdbx_strand_id
1 'polypeptide(L)'
;QRWNGRYDYPVIVFHDGLSDNQMKQLVEASRNRVWFAYVDGYLEIPKWITEDMKYNAMLPEVKWSLGYRGMCRFRSGPIFHQPVLKGIDYMMTLDTDGYFPDDLSYDPIQRMFEGDYVYTYSHTLNDQPAAVQNFWEHTL
;
A
#
# COMPACT_ATOMS: atom_id res chain seq x y z
N GLN A 1 15.45 -7.92 8.30
CA GLN A 1 16.80 -8.41 8.64
C GLN A 1 17.85 -7.96 7.63
N ARG A 2 17.64 -8.20 6.32
CA ARG A 2 18.61 -7.92 5.24
C ARG A 2 18.92 -6.45 4.94
N TRP A 3 18.18 -5.52 5.55
CA TRP A 3 18.36 -4.08 5.42
C TRP A 3 17.97 -3.33 6.69
N ASN A 4 16.66 -3.21 6.97
CA ASN A 4 16.15 -2.32 8.03
C ASN A 4 16.57 -2.72 9.46
N GLY A 5 17.16 -3.91 9.65
CA GLY A 5 17.77 -4.29 10.93
C GLY A 5 18.98 -3.42 11.30
N ARG A 6 19.59 -2.72 10.34
CA ARG A 6 20.72 -1.80 10.54
C ARG A 6 20.31 -0.35 10.85
N TYR A 7 19.12 0.06 10.40
CA TYR A 7 18.71 1.48 10.37
C TYR A 7 17.52 1.81 11.26
N ASP A 8 16.68 0.81 11.58
CA ASP A 8 15.48 0.98 12.40
C ASP A 8 14.51 2.09 11.94
N TYR A 9 14.27 2.16 10.62
CA TYR A 9 13.12 2.91 10.12
C TYR A 9 11.81 2.28 10.64
N PRO A 10 10.84 3.09 11.10
CA PRO A 10 9.58 2.56 11.60
C PRO A 10 8.81 1.85 10.48
N VAL A 11 8.27 0.67 10.79
CA VAL A 11 7.36 -0.07 9.92
C VAL A 11 5.94 0.31 10.29
N ILE A 12 5.21 0.92 9.37
CA ILE A 12 3.81 1.30 9.58
C ILE A 12 2.92 0.21 8.98
N VAL A 13 2.12 -0.43 9.82
CA VAL A 13 1.12 -1.44 9.43
C VAL A 13 -0.24 -0.76 9.34
N PHE A 14 -0.70 -0.54 8.11
CA PHE A 14 -2.08 -0.15 7.84
C PHE A 14 -2.99 -1.36 7.96
N HIS A 15 -4.09 -1.24 8.71
CA HIS A 15 -5.04 -2.34 8.91
C HIS A 15 -6.48 -1.88 9.07
N ASP A 16 -7.44 -2.77 8.80
CA ASP A 16 -8.89 -2.54 8.92
C ASP A 16 -9.54 -3.35 10.05
N GLY A 17 -8.77 -4.08 10.86
CA GLY A 17 -9.35 -4.85 11.98
C GLY A 17 -8.41 -5.78 12.75
N LEU A 18 -7.10 -5.48 12.83
CA LEU A 18 -6.21 -6.28 13.67
C LEU A 18 -6.59 -6.15 15.15
N SER A 19 -6.67 -7.30 15.82
CA SER A 19 -6.85 -7.37 17.27
C SER A 19 -5.57 -6.97 18.02
N ASP A 20 -5.72 -6.58 19.28
CA ASP A 20 -4.59 -6.27 20.17
C ASP A 20 -3.58 -7.41 20.26
N ASN A 21 -4.05 -8.67 20.26
CA ASN A 21 -3.18 -9.82 20.28
C ASN A 21 -2.38 -9.97 18.98
N GLN A 22 -2.98 -9.71 17.82
CA GLN A 22 -2.26 -9.71 16.54
C GLN A 22 -1.25 -8.57 16.46
N MET A 23 -1.61 -7.37 16.91
CA MET A 23 -0.68 -6.24 16.97
C MET A 23 0.49 -6.55 17.89
N LYS A 24 0.24 -7.14 19.06
CA LYS A 24 1.30 -7.58 19.99
C LYS A 24 2.23 -8.62 19.34
N GLN A 25 1.67 -9.61 18.65
CA GLN A 25 2.46 -10.63 17.94
C GLN A 25 3.35 -10.01 16.86
N LEU A 26 2.86 -9.01 16.12
CA LEU A 26 3.65 -8.29 15.11
C LEU A 26 4.79 -7.49 15.72
N VAL A 27 4.56 -6.84 16.86
CA VAL A 27 5.62 -6.14 17.62
C VAL A 27 6.67 -7.14 18.12
N GLU A 28 6.25 -8.26 18.71
CA GLU A 28 7.16 -9.30 19.24
C GLU A 28 7.98 -9.99 18.14
N ALA A 29 7.42 -10.13 16.94
CA ALA A 29 8.10 -10.73 15.79
C ALA A 29 9.09 -9.77 15.10
N SER A 30 8.99 -8.47 15.35
CA SER A 30 9.80 -7.45 14.71
C SER A 30 10.96 -6.99 15.60
N ARG A 31 12.14 -6.81 14.99
CA ARG A 31 13.24 -6.08 15.63
C ARG A 31 13.15 -4.56 15.46
N ASN A 32 12.30 -4.13 14.54
CA ASN A 32 12.12 -2.72 14.20
C ASN A 32 10.90 -2.14 14.90
N ARG A 33 10.90 -0.82 15.12
CA ARG A 33 9.72 -0.10 15.61
C ARG A 33 8.54 -0.36 14.66
N VAL A 34 7.42 -0.83 15.20
CA VAL A 34 6.18 -1.07 14.45
C VAL A 34 5.12 -0.09 14.94
N TRP A 35 4.51 0.64 14.01
CA TRP A 35 3.36 1.51 14.25
C TRP A 35 2.14 0.94 13.55
N PHE A 36 0.96 1.16 14.12
CA PHE A 36 -0.30 0.69 13.55
C PHE A 36 -1.15 1.90 13.18
N ALA A 37 -1.77 1.83 12.00
CA ALA A 37 -2.68 2.84 11.51
C ALA A 37 -3.97 2.17 11.02
N TYR A 38 -5.07 2.48 11.70
CA TYR A 38 -6.38 2.00 11.28
C TYR A 38 -6.82 2.70 9.99
N VAL A 39 -7.30 1.93 9.02
CA VAL A 39 -7.83 2.43 7.76
C VAL A 39 -9.35 2.25 7.78
N ASP A 40 -10.05 3.35 7.94
CA ASP A 40 -11.51 3.39 7.85
C ASP A 40 -11.99 3.47 6.39
N GLY A 41 -13.21 3.02 6.14
CA GLY A 41 -13.87 3.13 4.84
C GLY A 41 -13.20 2.33 3.71
N TYR A 42 -12.30 1.41 4.05
CA TYR A 42 -11.51 0.63 3.07
C TYR A 42 -12.39 -0.20 2.12
N LEU A 43 -13.54 -0.66 2.59
CA LEU A 43 -14.52 -1.44 1.82
C LEU A 43 -15.67 -0.58 1.28
N GLU A 44 -15.69 0.73 1.54
CA GLU A 44 -16.77 1.60 1.10
C GLU A 44 -16.74 1.81 -0.41
N ILE A 45 -17.88 1.58 -1.05
CA ILE A 45 -18.09 1.87 -2.46
C ILE A 45 -18.59 3.32 -2.56
N PRO A 46 -17.93 4.19 -3.34
CA PRO A 46 -18.39 5.56 -3.57
C PRO A 46 -19.86 5.62 -4.02
N LYS A 47 -20.63 6.54 -3.43
CA LYS A 47 -22.08 6.66 -3.69
C LYS A 47 -22.43 6.78 -5.17
N TRP A 48 -21.64 7.51 -5.94
CA TRP A 48 -21.87 7.69 -7.38
C TRP A 48 -21.83 6.37 -8.17
N ILE A 49 -21.10 5.35 -7.69
CA ILE A 49 -21.08 4.00 -8.29
C ILE A 49 -22.36 3.25 -7.93
N THR A 50 -22.83 3.37 -6.69
CA THR A 50 -24.04 2.66 -6.22
C THR A 50 -25.34 3.32 -6.67
N GLU A 51 -25.35 4.63 -6.90
CA GLU A 51 -26.53 5.41 -7.34
C GLU A 51 -26.72 5.38 -8.86
N ASP A 52 -25.65 5.19 -9.63
CA ASP A 52 -25.73 4.99 -11.08
C ASP A 52 -26.12 3.54 -11.39
N MET A 53 -27.29 3.35 -12.02
CA MET A 53 -27.83 2.03 -12.35
C MET A 53 -26.88 1.19 -13.22
N LYS A 54 -26.13 1.81 -14.13
CA LYS A 54 -25.19 1.10 -15.00
C LYS A 54 -24.03 0.54 -14.18
N TYR A 55 -23.39 1.38 -13.36
CA TYR A 55 -22.24 0.95 -12.57
C TYR A 55 -22.65 -0.02 -11.46
N ASN A 56 -23.78 0.22 -10.81
CA ASN A 56 -24.29 -0.65 -9.75
C ASN A 56 -24.60 -2.07 -10.27
N ALA A 57 -25.16 -2.19 -11.48
CA ALA A 57 -25.42 -3.49 -12.11
C ALA A 57 -24.13 -4.25 -12.47
N MET A 58 -23.01 -3.56 -12.70
CA MET A 58 -21.71 -4.18 -13.00
C MET A 58 -20.96 -4.65 -11.75
N LEU A 59 -21.26 -4.11 -10.56
CA LEU A 59 -20.54 -4.44 -9.31
C LEU A 59 -20.44 -5.95 -9.02
N PRO A 60 -21.50 -6.76 -9.21
CA PRO A 60 -21.44 -8.20 -8.98
C PRO A 60 -20.61 -8.96 -10.02
N GLU A 61 -20.42 -8.40 -11.22
CA GLU A 61 -19.69 -9.04 -12.32
C GLU A 61 -18.17 -8.83 -12.22
N VAL A 62 -17.73 -7.95 -11.32
CA VAL A 62 -16.30 -7.64 -11.15
C VAL A 62 -15.57 -8.83 -10.55
N LYS A 63 -14.62 -9.37 -11.31
CA LYS A 63 -13.81 -10.56 -10.98
C LYS A 63 -13.11 -10.48 -9.62
N TRP A 64 -12.62 -9.30 -9.22
CA TRP A 64 -11.83 -9.14 -8.01
C TRP A 64 -12.68 -8.80 -6.78
N SER A 65 -12.27 -9.35 -5.63
CA SER A 65 -12.96 -9.14 -4.35
C SER A 65 -13.03 -7.66 -3.98
N LEU A 66 -14.04 -7.30 -3.20
CA LEU A 66 -14.18 -5.92 -2.69
C LEU A 66 -12.96 -5.49 -1.87
N GLY A 67 -12.41 -6.40 -1.05
CA GLY A 67 -11.19 -6.15 -0.29
C GLY A 67 -9.98 -5.86 -1.18
N TYR A 68 -9.81 -6.60 -2.29
CA TYR A 68 -8.71 -6.32 -3.23
C TYR A 68 -8.88 -4.97 -3.93
N ARG A 69 -10.11 -4.64 -4.34
CA ARG A 69 -10.42 -3.34 -4.96
C ARG A 69 -10.24 -2.18 -3.97
N GLY A 70 -10.63 -2.36 -2.72
CA GLY A 70 -10.37 -1.44 -1.62
C GLY A 70 -8.86 -1.19 -1.45
N MET A 71 -8.05 -2.26 -1.54
CA MET A 71 -6.59 -2.20 -1.50
C MET A 71 -6.02 -1.31 -2.61
N CYS A 72 -6.40 -1.60 -3.85
CA CYS A 72 -5.96 -0.84 -5.01
C CYS A 72 -6.36 0.62 -4.89
N ARG A 73 -7.61 0.90 -4.48
CA ARG A 73 -8.10 2.27 -4.26
C ARG A 73 -7.33 2.98 -3.15
N PHE A 74 -7.00 2.31 -2.06
CA PHE A 74 -6.25 2.90 -0.96
C PHE A 74 -4.81 3.24 -1.37
N ARG A 75 -4.14 2.32 -2.08
CA ARG A 75 -2.75 2.50 -2.54
C ARG A 75 -2.61 3.50 -3.68
N SER A 76 -3.66 3.78 -4.45
CA SER A 76 -3.60 4.73 -5.57
C SER A 76 -3.64 6.21 -5.17
N GLY A 77 -3.88 6.53 -3.90
CA GLY A 77 -3.95 7.94 -3.45
C GLY A 77 -4.21 8.14 -1.95
N PRO A 78 -5.31 7.61 -1.38
CA PRO A 78 -5.68 7.82 0.02
C PRO A 78 -4.60 7.51 1.05
N ILE A 79 -3.70 6.56 0.77
CA ILE A 79 -2.56 6.24 1.64
C ILE A 79 -1.70 7.48 1.95
N PHE A 80 -1.47 8.36 0.98
CA PHE A 80 -0.61 9.54 1.15
C PHE A 80 -1.22 10.62 2.06
N HIS A 81 -2.53 10.52 2.34
CA HIS A 81 -3.24 11.46 3.20
C HIS A 81 -3.39 10.94 4.64
N GLN A 82 -2.83 9.77 4.95
CA GLN A 82 -2.95 9.19 6.28
C GLN A 82 -2.20 10.02 7.32
N PRO A 83 -2.82 10.36 8.47
CA PRO A 83 -2.18 11.20 9.50
C PRO A 83 -0.83 10.67 9.98
N VAL A 84 -0.66 9.34 10.02
CA VAL A 84 0.59 8.68 10.41
C VAL A 84 1.77 9.00 9.48
N LEU A 85 1.50 9.43 8.24
CA LEU A 85 2.52 9.82 7.26
C LEU A 85 2.81 11.33 7.27
N LYS A 86 2.17 12.10 8.15
CA LYS A 86 2.40 13.55 8.21
C LYS A 86 3.85 13.84 8.58
N GLY A 87 4.57 14.53 7.68
CA GLY A 87 5.99 14.86 7.86
C GLY A 87 6.94 13.73 7.48
N ILE A 88 6.46 12.68 6.81
CA ILE A 88 7.30 11.66 6.19
C ILE A 88 7.49 12.01 4.72
N ASP A 89 8.73 12.29 4.33
CA ASP A 89 9.08 12.63 2.94
C ASP A 89 9.25 11.39 2.05
N TYR A 90 9.71 10.29 2.64
CA TYR A 90 9.99 9.03 1.92
C TYR A 90 9.36 7.83 2.63
N MET A 91 8.70 6.98 1.85
CA MET A 91 8.23 5.68 2.32
C MET A 91 8.61 4.59 1.33
N MET A 92 8.95 3.41 1.86
CA MET A 92 9.11 2.19 1.09
C MET A 92 7.89 1.31 1.32
N THR A 93 7.11 1.06 0.27
CA THR A 93 5.96 0.16 0.36
C THR A 93 6.44 -1.29 0.40
N LEU A 94 6.00 -2.04 1.41
CA LEU A 94 6.25 -3.47 1.54
C LEU A 94 4.98 -4.25 1.20
N ASP A 95 5.16 -5.46 0.69
CA ASP A 95 4.09 -6.45 0.54
C ASP A 95 4.38 -7.66 1.42
N THR A 96 3.33 -8.39 1.78
CA THR A 96 3.39 -9.57 2.66
C THR A 96 4.13 -10.75 2.06
N ASP A 97 4.21 -10.82 0.73
CA ASP A 97 4.95 -11.81 -0.05
C ASP A 97 6.27 -11.27 -0.62
N GLY A 98 6.57 -9.98 -0.37
CA GLY A 98 7.81 -9.35 -0.78
C GLY A 98 9.01 -9.80 0.07
N TYR A 99 10.16 -9.96 -0.58
CA TYR A 99 11.42 -10.25 0.10
C TYR A 99 12.60 -9.58 -0.61
N PHE A 100 13.68 -9.34 0.14
CA PHE A 100 14.96 -8.94 -0.42
C PHE A 100 15.76 -10.19 -0.79
N PRO A 101 16.15 -10.38 -2.07
CA PRO A 101 16.88 -11.58 -2.50
C PRO A 101 18.29 -11.65 -1.93
N ASP A 102 18.87 -10.51 -1.56
CA ASP A 102 20.18 -10.36 -0.92
C ASP A 102 20.19 -9.22 0.11
N ASP A 103 21.27 -9.06 0.84
CA ASP A 103 21.50 -7.94 1.75
C ASP A 103 21.71 -6.62 0.99
N LEU A 104 21.03 -5.56 1.41
CA LEU A 104 21.23 -4.23 0.82
C LEU A 104 22.40 -3.51 1.53
N SER A 105 23.56 -3.45 0.88
CA SER A 105 24.78 -2.84 1.44
C SER A 105 24.71 -1.33 1.69
N TYR A 106 23.62 -0.66 1.31
CA TYR A 106 23.40 0.77 1.48
C TYR A 106 22.00 1.07 2.02
N ASP A 107 21.77 2.32 2.44
CA ASP A 107 20.45 2.81 2.82
C ASP A 107 19.72 3.39 1.59
N PRO A 108 18.68 2.72 1.07
CA PRO A 108 17.92 3.20 -0.09
C PRO A 108 17.14 4.48 0.24
N ILE A 109 16.70 4.68 1.48
CA ILE A 109 15.96 5.90 1.85
C ILE A 109 16.91 7.10 1.87
N GLN A 110 18.11 6.93 2.44
CA GLN A 110 19.14 7.96 2.39
C GLN A 110 19.55 8.27 0.94
N ARG A 111 19.70 7.25 0.08
CA ARG A 111 20.01 7.46 -1.35
C ARG A 111 18.91 8.21 -2.10
N MET A 112 17.65 7.97 -1.76
CA MET A 112 16.52 8.73 -2.32
C MET A 112 16.64 10.21 -1.99
N PHE A 113 16.91 10.53 -0.71
CA PHE A 113 17.06 11.88 -0.22
C PHE A 113 18.30 12.60 -0.81
N GLU A 114 19.48 11.97 -0.74
CA GLU A 114 20.74 12.58 -1.22
C GLU A 114 20.76 12.81 -2.74
N GLY A 115 20.01 12.01 -3.49
CA GLY A 115 19.94 12.08 -4.95
C GLY A 115 18.79 12.90 -5.49
N ASP A 116 17.99 13.56 -4.64
CA ASP A 116 16.77 14.27 -5.01
C ASP A 116 15.81 13.40 -5.86
N TYR A 117 15.74 12.10 -5.58
CA TYR A 117 14.88 11.17 -6.31
C TYR A 117 13.44 11.23 -5.77
N VAL A 118 12.47 11.10 -6.67
CA VAL A 118 11.03 11.13 -6.32
C VAL A 118 10.39 9.74 -6.27
N TYR A 119 10.92 8.75 -7.01
CA TYR A 119 10.36 7.40 -7.06
C TYR A 119 11.40 6.37 -7.50
N THR A 120 11.34 5.16 -6.94
CA THR A 120 12.15 4.01 -7.37
C THR A 120 11.29 2.74 -7.42
N TYR A 121 11.67 1.81 -8.29
CA TYR A 121 11.04 0.51 -8.44
C TYR A 121 12.09 -0.55 -8.74
N SER A 122 11.78 -1.81 -8.42
CA SER A 122 12.65 -2.96 -8.73
C SER A 122 12.25 -3.69 -10.01
N HIS A 123 10.96 -3.67 -10.37
CA HIS A 123 10.43 -4.42 -11.51
C HIS A 123 9.34 -3.64 -12.25
N THR A 124 9.21 -3.90 -13.54
CA THR A 124 8.11 -3.44 -14.40
C THR A 124 7.44 -4.64 -15.04
N LEU A 125 6.12 -4.67 -15.02
CA LEU A 125 5.31 -5.77 -15.54
C LEU A 125 4.16 -5.20 -16.39
N ASN A 126 3.69 -6.00 -17.34
CA ASN A 126 2.45 -5.70 -18.06
C ASN A 126 1.26 -6.12 -17.19
N ASP A 127 0.27 -5.25 -17.06
CA ASP A 127 -0.97 -5.55 -16.35
C ASP A 127 -1.90 -6.44 -17.20
N GLN A 128 -2.86 -7.10 -16.57
CA GLN A 128 -3.91 -7.83 -17.26
C GLN A 128 -4.84 -6.83 -17.95
N PRO A 129 -5.08 -6.91 -19.27
CA PRO A 129 -5.93 -5.95 -19.98
C PRO A 129 -7.35 -5.82 -19.39
N ALA A 130 -7.87 -6.89 -18.79
CA ALA A 130 -9.16 -6.89 -18.11
C ALA A 130 -9.19 -6.05 -16.81
N ALA A 131 -8.04 -5.79 -16.19
CA ALA A 131 -7.94 -5.02 -14.94
C ALA A 131 -7.90 -3.50 -15.17
N VAL A 132 -7.49 -3.07 -16.37
CA VAL A 132 -7.23 -1.67 -16.72
C VAL A 132 -8.10 -1.17 -17.88
N GLN A 133 -9.30 -1.74 -18.02
CA GLN A 133 -10.26 -1.29 -19.03
C GLN A 133 -10.57 0.20 -18.84
N ASN A 134 -10.54 0.96 -19.95
CA ASN A 134 -10.76 2.41 -20.00
C ASN A 134 -9.78 3.26 -19.18
N PHE A 135 -8.70 2.67 -18.64
CA PHE A 135 -7.74 3.42 -17.82
C PHE A 135 -7.12 4.59 -18.60
N TRP A 136 -6.71 4.34 -19.84
CA TRP A 136 -6.13 5.38 -20.69
C TRP A 136 -7.14 6.43 -21.13
N GLU A 137 -8.38 6.06 -21.39
CA GLU A 137 -9.47 6.98 -21.75
C GLU A 137 -9.80 7.98 -20.63
N HIS A 138 -9.50 7.62 -19.38
CA HIS A 138 -9.68 8.48 -18.21
C HIS A 138 -8.39 9.18 -17.73
N THR A 139 -7.24 8.88 -18.36
CA THR A 139 -5.94 9.46 -17.98
C THR A 139 -5.37 10.41 -19.02
N LEU A 140 -5.68 10.16 -20.31
CA LEU A 140 -5.25 10.97 -21.46
C LEU A 140 -6.41 11.82 -21.98
#